data_AF-A0A6J8CGU5-F1
#
_entry.id   AF-A0A6J8CGU5-F1
#
_cell.length_a   1.000
_cell.length_b   1.000
_cell.length_c   1.000
_cell.angle_alpha   90.00
_cell.angle_beta   90.00
_cell.angle_gamma   90.00
#
_symmetry.space_group_name_H-M   'P 1'
#
loop_
_entity.id
_entity.type
_entity.pdbx_description
1 polymer ?
#
loop_
_entity_poly.entity_id
_entity_poly.type
_entity_poly.pdbx_seq_one_letter_code
_entity_poly.pdbx_strand_id
1 'polypeptide(L)'
;MKVCSHVYTSEDDQRLQYLVSDFLEYFSEWKANVANRAGQFSKSEISKMQLSYQTLQGLEITVKSVVECVKIMLAKGAPYVRTDHFNQDPIEQYFGILRTSGGCNNNPTLEQFNHSMVNIRVAGSQALAPFRGNTRRNIQRDFALESQPLSKKKR
;
A
#
# COMPACT_ATOMS: atom_id res chain seq x y z
N MET A 1 23.44 13.26 7.19
CA MET A 1 22.03 13.05 6.79
C MET A 1 21.91 11.63 6.23
N LYS A 2 21.03 10.79 6.78
CA LYS A 2 20.70 9.50 6.14
C LYS A 2 19.87 9.82 4.89
N VAL A 3 20.42 9.59 3.71
CA VAL A 3 19.65 9.64 2.45
C VAL A 3 18.55 8.58 2.57
N CYS A 4 17.30 9.01 2.59
CA CYS A 4 16.17 8.10 2.63
C CYS A 4 16.08 7.43 1.25
N SER A 5 16.64 6.23 1.09
CA SER A 5 16.78 5.55 -0.22
C SER A 5 15.47 5.16 -0.90
N HIS A 6 14.31 5.51 -0.31
CA HIS A 6 12.99 5.06 -0.71
C HIS A 6 12.15 6.17 -1.37
N VAL A 7 12.71 7.37 -1.52
CA VAL A 7 12.00 8.52 -2.12
C VAL A 7 12.54 8.80 -3.51
N TYR A 8 11.70 9.32 -4.40
CA TYR A 8 12.09 9.85 -5.70
C TYR A 8 12.27 11.36 -5.59
N THR A 9 13.38 11.89 -6.10
CA THR A 9 13.69 13.32 -6.09
C THR A 9 13.97 13.89 -7.48
N SER A 10 13.99 13.04 -8.51
CA SER A 10 14.24 13.41 -9.90
C SER A 10 13.29 12.66 -10.83
N GLU A 11 12.85 13.33 -11.90
CA GLU A 11 12.03 12.74 -12.97
C GLU A 11 12.81 11.71 -13.79
N ASP A 12 14.13 11.87 -13.85
CA ASP A 12 15.07 11.00 -14.56
C ASP A 12 15.70 9.93 -13.65
N ASP A 13 15.07 9.62 -12.53
CA ASP A 13 15.56 8.58 -11.62
C ASP A 13 15.62 7.23 -12.37
N GLN A 14 16.81 6.62 -12.40
CA GLN A 14 17.06 5.36 -13.11
C GLN A 14 16.12 4.24 -12.67
N ARG A 15 15.63 4.26 -11.42
CA ARG A 15 14.68 3.28 -10.92
C ARG A 15 13.32 3.38 -11.63
N LEU A 16 12.90 4.59 -12.02
CA LEU A 16 11.68 4.79 -12.80
C LEU A 16 11.83 4.25 -14.22
N GLN A 17 13.02 4.42 -14.82
CA GLN A 17 13.33 3.85 -16.13
C GLN A 17 13.32 2.33 -16.07
N TYR A 18 14.04 1.73 -15.10
CA TYR A 18 14.08 0.29 -14.85
C TYR A 18 12.67 -0.34 -14.73
N LEU A 19 11.74 0.34 -14.07
CA LEU A 19 10.36 -0.16 -13.95
C LEU A 19 9.68 -0.33 -15.32
N VAL A 20 9.95 0.56 -16.27
CA VAL A 20 9.32 0.54 -17.60
C VAL A 20 10.10 -0.32 -18.58
N SER A 21 11.42 -0.16 -18.64
CA SER A 21 12.28 -0.88 -19.60
C SER A 21 12.44 -2.33 -19.18
N ASP A 22 13.00 -2.58 -18.00
CA ASP A 22 13.46 -3.93 -17.63
C ASP A 22 12.36 -4.74 -16.95
N PHE A 23 11.66 -4.15 -15.98
CA PHE A 23 10.68 -4.89 -15.17
C PHE A 23 9.44 -5.30 -15.97
N LEU A 24 8.92 -4.45 -16.84
CA LEU A 24 7.78 -4.83 -17.70
C LEU A 24 8.21 -5.77 -18.84
N GLU A 25 9.40 -5.56 -19.42
CA GLU A 25 9.94 -6.45 -20.45
C GLU A 25 10.15 -7.86 -19.94
N TYR A 26 10.63 -8.02 -18.71
CA TYR A 26 10.76 -9.33 -18.04
C TYR A 26 9.47 -10.16 -18.13
N PHE A 27 8.29 -9.56 -17.95
CA PHE A 27 7.02 -10.31 -18.05
C PHE A 27 6.68 -10.72 -19.48
N SER A 28 7.03 -9.89 -20.46
CA SER A 28 6.89 -10.21 -21.88
C SER A 28 7.81 -11.36 -22.28
N GLU A 29 9.08 -11.32 -21.84
CA GLU A 29 10.05 -12.39 -22.05
C GLU A 29 9.64 -13.68 -21.35
N TRP A 30 9.19 -13.60 -20.09
CA TRP A 30 8.70 -14.76 -19.36
C TRP A 30 7.54 -15.44 -20.09
N LYS A 31 6.59 -14.65 -20.61
CA LYS A 31 5.47 -15.16 -21.40
C LYS A 31 5.94 -15.84 -22.69
N ALA A 32 6.91 -15.25 -23.39
CA ALA A 32 7.51 -15.85 -24.58
C ALA A 32 8.25 -17.16 -24.27
N ASN A 33 9.00 -17.19 -23.17
CA ASN A 33 9.72 -18.38 -22.71
C ASN A 33 8.78 -19.52 -22.33
N VAL A 34 7.64 -19.23 -21.70
CA VAL A 34 6.61 -20.24 -21.41
C VAL A 34 5.96 -20.75 -22.70
N ALA A 35 5.69 -19.88 -23.68
CA ALA A 35 5.10 -20.27 -24.95
C ALA A 35 6.03 -21.13 -25.83
N ASN A 36 7.34 -20.85 -25.79
CA ASN A 36 8.36 -21.54 -26.58
C ASN A 36 8.99 -22.74 -25.84
N ARG A 37 8.48 -23.09 -24.66
CA ARG A 37 9.06 -24.16 -23.83
C ARG A 37 8.92 -25.51 -24.53
N ALA A 38 10.02 -26.25 -24.61
CA ALA A 38 10.00 -27.61 -25.15
C ALA A 38 9.11 -28.54 -24.30
N GLY A 39 8.18 -29.22 -24.96
CA GLY A 39 7.22 -30.15 -24.34
C GLY A 39 5.80 -29.97 -24.87
N GLN A 40 5.00 -31.03 -24.87
CA GLN A 40 3.57 -30.94 -25.16
C GLN A 40 2.81 -30.63 -23.88
N PHE A 41 2.63 -29.35 -23.58
CA PHE A 41 1.84 -28.91 -22.43
C PHE A 41 0.42 -28.54 -22.87
N SER A 42 -0.56 -28.94 -22.07
CA SER A 42 -1.92 -28.45 -22.21
C SER A 42 -2.02 -26.97 -21.87
N LYS A 43 -3.07 -26.30 -22.34
CA LYS A 43 -3.34 -24.89 -22.02
C LYS A 43 -3.43 -24.62 -20.51
N SER A 44 -3.92 -25.60 -19.73
CA SER A 44 -4.05 -25.45 -18.28
C SER A 44 -2.70 -25.52 -17.57
N GLU A 45 -1.77 -26.35 -18.04
CA GLU A 45 -0.40 -26.43 -17.53
C GLU A 45 0.38 -25.17 -17.87
N ILE A 46 0.27 -24.68 -19.12
CA ILE A 46 0.86 -23.41 -19.56
C ILE A 46 0.36 -22.23 -18.72
N SER A 47 -0.93 -22.22 -18.37
CA SER A 47 -1.50 -21.16 -17.54
C SER A 47 -0.98 -21.19 -16.09
N LYS A 48 -0.57 -22.35 -15.57
CA LYS A 48 0.02 -22.46 -14.22
C LYS A 48 1.48 -22.01 -14.17
N MET A 49 2.15 -21.91 -15.32
CA MET A 49 3.56 -21.51 -15.43
C MET A 49 3.76 -19.99 -15.50
N GLN A 50 2.66 -19.22 -15.51
CA GLN A 50 2.69 -17.77 -15.61
C GLN A 50 1.69 -17.14 -14.62
N LEU A 51 1.85 -15.85 -14.36
CA LEU A 51 0.83 -15.08 -13.65
C LEU A 51 -0.47 -15.02 -14.45
N SER A 52 -1.59 -14.86 -13.74
CA SER A 52 -2.87 -14.65 -14.42
C SER A 52 -2.82 -13.40 -15.29
N TYR A 53 -3.61 -13.41 -16.36
CA TYR A 53 -3.73 -12.28 -17.26
C TYR A 53 -4.10 -10.99 -16.51
N GLN A 54 -5.04 -11.08 -15.56
CA GLN A 54 -5.49 -9.95 -14.75
C GLN A 54 -4.35 -9.38 -13.89
N THR A 55 -3.51 -10.24 -13.30
CA THR A 55 -2.38 -9.80 -12.49
C THR A 55 -1.32 -9.11 -13.36
N LEU A 56 -0.99 -9.67 -14.53
CA LEU A 56 -0.03 -9.05 -15.46
C LEU A 56 -0.52 -7.68 -15.96
N GLN A 57 -1.79 -7.60 -16.38
CA GLN A 57 -2.39 -6.35 -16.81
C GLN A 57 -2.41 -5.33 -15.67
N GLY A 58 -2.72 -5.76 -14.44
CA GLY A 58 -2.69 -4.92 -13.25
C GLY A 58 -1.29 -4.38 -12.94
N LEU A 59 -0.26 -5.21 -13.06
CA LEU A 59 1.14 -4.80 -12.90
C LEU A 59 1.54 -3.75 -13.94
N GLU A 60 1.21 -3.96 -15.22
CA GLU A 60 1.51 -3.03 -16.30
C GLU A 60 0.88 -1.65 -16.06
N ILE A 61 -0.42 -1.63 -15.74
CA ILE A 61 -1.15 -0.39 -15.44
C ILE A 61 -0.55 0.30 -14.21
N THR A 62 -0.26 -0.46 -13.15
CA THR A 62 0.29 0.08 -11.90
C THR A 62 1.64 0.73 -12.13
N VAL A 63 2.55 0.04 -12.84
CA VAL A 63 3.89 0.56 -13.14
C VAL A 63 3.80 1.86 -13.95
N LYS A 64 3.08 1.83 -15.07
CA LYS A 64 2.93 3.02 -15.93
C LYS A 64 2.32 4.18 -15.16
N SER A 65 1.28 3.92 -14.37
CA SER A 65 0.60 4.96 -13.57
C SER A 65 1.50 5.53 -12.48
N VAL A 66 2.25 4.69 -11.76
CA VAL A 66 3.15 5.15 -10.69
C VAL A 66 4.27 6.00 -11.26
N VAL A 67 4.90 5.57 -12.35
CA VAL A 67 5.97 6.33 -13.01
C VAL A 67 5.46 7.70 -13.46
N GLU A 68 4.30 7.75 -14.12
CA GLU A 68 3.70 9.00 -14.58
C GLU A 68 3.32 9.92 -13.42
N CYS A 69 2.68 9.38 -12.37
CA CYS A 69 2.35 10.15 -11.16
C CYS A 69 3.58 10.75 -10.50
N VAL A 70 4.67 9.99 -10.36
CA VAL A 70 5.93 10.48 -9.78
C VAL A 70 6.49 11.62 -10.61
N LYS A 71 6.58 11.46 -11.93
CA LYS A 71 7.10 12.50 -12.83
C LYS A 71 6.26 13.78 -12.76
N ILE A 72 4.93 13.67 -12.86
CA ILE A 72 4.02 14.81 -12.78
C ILE A 72 4.15 15.54 -11.43
N MET A 73 4.25 14.81 -10.31
CA MET A 73 4.37 15.44 -9.00
C MET A 73 5.69 16.20 -8.84
N LEU A 74 6.81 15.62 -9.30
CA LEU A 74 8.12 16.28 -9.28
C LEU A 74 8.14 17.51 -10.20
N ALA A 75 7.60 17.39 -11.42
CA ALA A 75 7.49 18.50 -12.37
C ALA A 75 6.66 19.67 -11.82
N LYS A 76 5.65 19.37 -10.99
CA LYS A 76 4.82 20.38 -10.30
C LYS A 76 5.50 21.01 -9.07
N GLY A 77 6.76 20.65 -8.77
CA GLY A 77 7.55 21.23 -7.69
C GLY A 77 7.47 20.47 -6.36
N ALA A 78 6.99 19.22 -6.34
CA ALA A 78 7.12 18.41 -5.14
C ALA A 78 8.61 18.15 -4.84
N PRO A 79 9.08 18.35 -3.60
CA PRO A 79 10.51 18.17 -3.27
C PRO A 79 10.95 16.71 -3.35
N TYR A 80 10.02 15.78 -3.14
CA TYR A 80 10.21 14.35 -3.29
C TYR A 80 8.85 13.65 -3.39
N VAL A 81 8.82 12.43 -3.92
CA VAL A 81 7.64 11.56 -3.96
C VAL A 81 7.95 10.24 -3.25
N ARG A 82 7.01 9.78 -2.43
CA ARG A 82 7.08 8.44 -1.81
C ARG A 82 5.94 7.58 -2.33
N THR A 83 6.29 6.46 -2.94
CA THR A 83 5.32 5.50 -3.49
C THR A 83 4.73 4.58 -2.43
N ASP A 84 5.25 4.58 -1.20
CA ASP A 84 4.67 3.85 -0.06
C ASP A 84 3.33 4.42 0.40
N HIS A 85 2.95 5.60 -0.08
CA HIS A 85 1.61 6.18 0.10
C HIS A 85 0.67 5.87 -1.06
N PHE A 86 1.12 5.20 -2.12
CA PHE A 86 0.30 4.80 -3.27
C PHE A 86 -0.27 3.39 -3.10
N ASN A 87 -0.77 3.08 -1.89
CA ASN A 87 -1.34 1.78 -1.55
C ASN A 87 -2.59 1.93 -0.68
N GLN A 88 -3.27 0.81 -0.46
CA GLN A 88 -4.49 0.74 0.36
C GLN A 88 -4.19 0.37 1.82
N ASP A 89 -2.92 0.27 2.21
CA ASP A 89 -2.51 -0.09 3.58
C ASP A 89 -3.20 0.79 4.65
N PRO A 90 -3.31 2.12 4.51
CA PRO A 90 -3.98 2.95 5.52
C PRO A 90 -5.46 2.60 5.69
N ILE A 91 -6.17 2.29 4.59
CA ILE A 91 -7.59 1.93 4.67
C ILE A 91 -7.78 0.50 5.20
N GLU A 92 -6.89 -0.44 4.85
CA GLU A 92 -6.89 -1.78 5.44
C GLU A 92 -6.59 -1.74 6.94
N GLN A 93 -5.64 -0.89 7.36
CA GLN A 93 -5.34 -0.66 8.76
C GLN A 93 -6.57 -0.12 9.51
N TYR A 94 -7.28 0.84 8.90
CA TYR A 94 -8.52 1.37 9.46
C TYR A 94 -9.59 0.29 9.63
N PHE A 95 -9.77 -0.60 8.64
CA PHE A 95 -10.66 -1.76 8.78
C PHE A 95 -10.18 -2.74 9.85
N GLY A 96 -8.87 -2.89 10.06
CA GLY A 96 -8.32 -3.67 11.16
C GLY A 96 -8.71 -3.12 12.53
N ILE A 97 -8.65 -1.80 12.70
CA ILE A 97 -9.09 -1.12 13.93
C ILE A 97 -10.59 -1.37 14.16
N LEU A 98 -11.40 -1.21 13.11
CA LEU A 98 -12.84 -1.45 13.18
C LEU A 98 -13.19 -2.89 13.58
N ARG A 99 -12.54 -3.90 13.00
CA ARG A 99 -12.76 -5.31 13.39
C ARG A 99 -12.32 -5.58 14.83
N THR A 100 -11.19 -5.01 15.25
CA THR A 100 -10.67 -5.17 16.61
C THR A 100 -11.59 -4.52 17.65
N SER A 101 -12.27 -3.43 17.30
CA SER A 101 -13.21 -2.73 18.19
C SER A 101 -14.40 -3.61 18.65
N GLY A 102 -14.77 -4.61 17.85
CA GLY A 102 -15.85 -5.56 18.17
C GLY A 102 -15.39 -6.78 18.97
N GLY A 103 -14.13 -6.85 19.41
CA GLY A 103 -13.57 -8.01 20.10
C GLY A 103 -13.59 -9.27 19.24
N CYS A 104 -14.38 -10.28 19.63
CA CYS A 104 -14.54 -11.52 18.86
C CYS A 104 -15.49 -11.39 17.66
N ASN A 105 -16.17 -10.24 17.48
CA ASN A 105 -17.10 -10.01 16.38
C ASN A 105 -16.38 -9.60 15.08
N ASN A 106 -15.79 -10.60 14.39
CA ASN A 106 -15.02 -10.39 13.17
C ASN A 106 -15.84 -9.91 11.96
N ASN A 107 -17.16 -10.08 11.99
CA ASN A 107 -18.07 -9.73 10.90
C ASN A 107 -19.25 -8.89 11.41
N PRO A 108 -19.02 -7.60 11.74
CA PRO A 108 -20.05 -6.74 12.28
C PRO A 108 -21.16 -6.46 11.27
N THR A 109 -22.37 -6.22 11.77
CA THR A 109 -23.47 -5.68 10.95
C THR A 109 -23.18 -4.23 10.54
N LEU A 110 -23.93 -3.70 9.57
CA LEU A 110 -23.80 -2.31 9.13
C LEU A 110 -24.03 -1.31 10.28
N GLU A 111 -24.99 -1.60 11.15
CA GLU A 111 -25.27 -0.78 12.34
C GLU A 111 -24.09 -0.79 13.32
N GLN A 112 -23.55 -1.97 13.62
CA GLN A 112 -22.36 -2.11 14.48
C GLN A 112 -21.13 -1.41 13.90
N PHE A 113 -20.93 -1.50 12.58
CA PHE A 113 -19.88 -0.78 11.88
C PHE A 113 -20.02 0.74 12.05
N ASN A 114 -21.23 1.28 11.87
CA ASN A 114 -21.50 2.71 12.04
C ASN A 114 -21.22 3.18 13.47
N HIS A 115 -21.65 2.41 14.48
CA HIS A 115 -21.34 2.72 15.87
C HIS A 115 -19.83 2.72 16.14
N SER A 116 -19.10 1.69 15.70
CA SER A 116 -17.63 1.65 15.82
C SER A 116 -16.95 2.81 15.11
N MET A 117 -17.42 3.18 13.91
CA MET A 117 -16.87 4.31 13.15
C MET A 117 -17.07 5.64 13.90
N VAL A 118 -18.27 5.89 14.45
CA VAL A 118 -18.53 7.11 15.24
C VAL A 118 -17.65 7.12 16.49
N ASN A 119 -17.52 5.99 17.18
CA ASN A 119 -16.67 5.88 18.36
C ASN A 119 -15.19 6.18 18.05
N ILE A 120 -14.65 5.62 16.97
CA ILE A 120 -13.26 5.89 16.53
C ILE A 120 -13.09 7.37 16.15
N ARG A 121 -14.08 7.97 15.48
CA ARG A 121 -14.05 9.37 15.09
C ARG A 121 -14.08 10.31 16.30
N VAL A 122 -14.89 10.00 17.31
CA VAL A 122 -15.04 10.81 18.54
C VAL A 122 -13.85 10.63 19.49
N ALA A 123 -13.37 9.40 19.68
CA ALA A 123 -12.22 9.11 20.55
C ALA A 123 -10.88 9.58 19.96
N GLY A 124 -10.84 9.87 18.66
CA GLY A 124 -9.63 10.16 17.91
C GLY A 124 -8.89 8.87 17.54
N SER A 125 -8.54 8.73 16.26
CA SER A 125 -7.82 7.58 15.69
C SER A 125 -6.45 7.30 16.33
N GLN A 126 -5.95 8.22 17.16
CA GLN A 126 -4.68 8.09 17.91
C GLN A 126 -4.79 7.13 19.10
N ALA A 127 -5.98 6.82 19.61
CA ALA A 127 -6.13 5.98 20.82
C ALA A 127 -6.20 4.46 20.55
N LEU A 128 -6.34 4.04 19.28
CA LEU A 128 -6.61 2.64 18.93
C LEU A 128 -5.65 2.15 17.86
N ALA A 129 -4.55 1.53 18.29
CA ALA A 129 -3.73 0.73 17.39
C ALA A 129 -4.43 -0.63 17.12
N PRO A 130 -4.44 -1.15 15.88
CA PRO A 130 -4.95 -2.49 15.62
C PRO A 130 -4.05 -3.50 16.35
N PHE A 131 -4.67 -4.40 17.13
CA PHE A 131 -3.96 -5.37 17.96
C PHE A 131 -3.14 -6.37 17.10
N ARG A 132 -3.60 -6.66 15.87
CA ARG A 132 -2.93 -7.48 14.84
C ARG A 132 -3.38 -7.08 13.42
N GLY A 133 -2.48 -7.16 12.43
CA GLY A 133 -2.78 -6.90 11.01
C GLY A 133 -1.60 -7.20 10.09
N ASN A 134 -1.85 -7.27 8.77
CA ASN A 134 -0.83 -7.51 7.73
C ASN A 134 0.00 -6.26 7.40
N THR A 135 -0.42 -5.09 7.88
CA THR A 135 0.27 -3.81 7.67
C THR A 135 1.43 -3.62 8.65
N ARG A 136 2.46 -2.87 8.24
CA ARG A 136 3.59 -2.52 9.11
C ARG A 136 3.07 -1.90 10.41
N ARG A 137 3.51 -2.43 11.55
CA ARG A 137 3.15 -1.88 12.86
C ARG A 137 3.67 -0.44 12.95
N ASN A 138 2.78 0.53 13.14
CA ASN A 138 3.18 1.80 13.70
C ASN A 138 3.63 1.52 15.13
N ILE A 139 4.93 1.61 15.39
CA ILE A 139 5.46 1.69 16.76
C ILE A 139 4.99 3.05 17.26
N GLN A 140 3.79 3.09 17.85
CA GLN A 140 3.33 4.27 18.54
C GLN A 140 4.32 4.51 19.69
N ARG A 141 4.88 5.71 19.76
CA ARG A 141 5.53 6.17 20.99
C ARG A 141 4.49 6.01 22.10
N ASP A 142 4.85 5.34 23.17
CA ASP A 142 4.04 5.30 24.39
C ASP A 142 3.80 6.75 24.82
N PHE A 143 2.66 7.31 24.42
CA PHE A 143 2.15 8.50 25.08
C PHE A 143 1.54 7.96 26.35
N ALA A 144 2.29 8.10 27.45
CA ALA A 144 1.73 7.89 28.78
C ALA A 144 0.43 8.69 28.85
N LEU A 145 -0.68 7.98 29.08
CA LEU A 145 -1.96 8.59 29.38
C LEU A 145 -1.81 9.25 30.76
N GLU A 146 -1.28 10.47 30.79
CA GLU A 146 -1.26 11.28 31.99
C GLU A 146 -2.69 11.72 32.31
N SER A 147 -3.11 11.50 33.56
CA SER A 147 -4.42 11.92 34.09
C SER A 147 -4.52 13.44 34.32
N GLN A 148 -3.49 14.19 33.95
CA GLN A 148 -3.48 15.63 34.12
C GLN A 148 -4.27 16.33 33.01
N PRO A 149 -5.05 17.37 33.34
CA PRO A 149 -5.78 18.15 32.35
C PRO A 149 -4.82 18.80 31.34
N LEU A 150 -5.17 18.70 30.05
CA LEU A 150 -4.42 19.32 28.96
C LEU A 150 -4.19 20.81 29.23
N SER A 151 -2.93 21.24 29.22
CA SER A 151 -2.59 22.64 29.43
C SER A 151 -3.18 23.52 28.32
N LYS A 152 -3.80 24.64 28.71
CA LYS A 152 -4.34 25.60 27.75
C LYS A 152 -3.17 26.21 26.97
N LYS A 153 -3.14 26.02 25.65
CA LYS A 153 -2.24 26.77 24.77
C LYS A 153 -2.56 28.25 24.89
N LYS A 154 -1.57 29.07 25.29
CA LYS A 154 -1.67 30.52 25.17
C LYS A 154 -1.77 30.86 23.68
N ARG A 155 -2.78 31.66 23.34
CA ARG A 155 -2.84 32.36 22.05
C ARG A 155 -1.76 33.42 21.99
#